data_AF-A0A9E4FRA9-F1
#
_entry.id   AF-A0A9E4FRA9-F1
#
_cell.length_a   1.000
_cell.length_b   1.000
_cell.length_c   1.000
_cell.angle_alpha   90.00
_cell.angle_beta   90.00
_cell.angle_gamma   90.00
#
_symmetry.space_group_name_H-M   'P 1'
#
loop_
_entity.id
_entity.type
_entity.pdbx_description
1 polymer ?
#
loop_
_entity_poly.entity_id
_entity_poly.type
_entity_poly.pdbx_seq_one_letter_code
_entity_poly.pdbx_strand_id
1 'polypeptide(L)'
;CGGRLEADDDLLDEVTDLVEAPQAVSGEFPKEFLDLPVPVLITVMRKHQRYFPLYAADRPDTLLPRFVTVANGVSLKDPDLVRTGNESVINARFSDAAFFVERDLATPLAERTPRLGSLVFHARLGSMLEKVERLQGLVL
;
A
#
# COMPACT_ATOMS: atom_id res chain seq x y z
N CYS A 1 2.78 23.16 2.75
CA CYS A 1 3.34 21.83 2.38
C CYS A 1 3.44 21.58 0.87
N GLY A 2 2.92 22.46 -0.02
CA GLY A 2 3.18 22.38 -1.47
C GLY A 2 2.59 21.17 -2.21
N GLY A 3 1.89 20.27 -1.51
CA GLY A 3 1.28 19.08 -2.07
C GLY A 3 -0.25 19.12 -1.93
N ARG A 4 -0.91 18.31 -2.76
CA ARG A 4 -2.36 18.12 -2.83
C ARG A 4 -2.71 16.71 -2.31
N LEU A 5 -3.80 16.59 -1.57
CA LEU A 5 -4.41 15.31 -1.26
C LEU A 5 -5.29 14.88 -2.43
N GLU A 6 -5.18 13.62 -2.83
CA GLU A 6 -6.20 13.01 -3.68
C GLU A 6 -7.47 12.82 -2.84
N ALA A 7 -8.63 13.12 -3.42
CA ALA A 7 -9.90 12.90 -2.74
C ALA A 7 -10.10 11.40 -2.51
N ASP A 8 -10.28 11.02 -1.25
CA ASP A 8 -10.60 9.66 -0.82
C ASP A 8 -11.68 9.79 0.25
N ASP A 9 -12.92 9.89 -0.21
CA ASP A 9 -14.09 10.14 0.64
C ASP A 9 -14.30 8.99 1.63
N ASP A 10 -14.07 7.74 1.20
CA ASP A 10 -14.17 6.56 2.07
C ASP A 10 -13.16 6.63 3.23
N LEU A 11 -11.90 6.96 2.94
CA LEU A 11 -10.88 7.10 3.98
C LEU A 11 -11.17 8.31 4.88
N LEU A 12 -11.67 9.41 4.31
CA LEU A 12 -12.03 10.60 5.07
C LEU A 12 -13.18 10.31 6.05
N ASP A 13 -14.21 9.60 5.60
CA ASP A 13 -15.34 9.18 6.42
C ASP A 13 -14.86 8.23 7.54
N GLU A 14 -14.03 7.22 7.20
CA GLU A 14 -13.45 6.31 8.21
C GLU A 14 -12.67 7.08 9.28
N VAL A 15 -11.80 8.02 8.87
CA VAL A 15 -11.01 8.82 9.83
C VAL A 15 -11.90 9.72 10.66
N THR A 16 -12.94 10.31 10.06
CA THR A 16 -13.91 11.17 10.75
C THR A 16 -14.64 10.40 11.85
N ASP A 17 -15.01 9.15 11.60
CA ASP A 17 -15.67 8.28 12.59
C ASP A 17 -14.71 7.80 13.70
N LEU A 18 -13.39 7.88 13.49
CA LEU A 18 -12.39 7.42 14.46
C LEU A 18 -11.92 8.52 15.44
N VAL A 19 -12.15 9.80 15.13
CA VAL A 19 -11.54 10.91 15.87
C VAL A 19 -12.58 11.92 16.35
N GLU A 20 -12.51 12.29 17.62
CA GLU A 20 -13.43 13.26 18.23
C GLU A 20 -12.85 14.68 18.23
N ALA A 21 -11.52 14.80 18.24
CA ALA A 21 -10.79 16.06 18.19
C ALA A 21 -9.64 15.97 17.17
N PRO A 22 -9.91 16.16 15.86
CA PRO A 22 -8.91 15.94 14.82
C PRO A 22 -7.78 16.97 14.86
N GLN A 23 -6.54 16.49 14.75
CA GLN A 23 -5.34 17.29 14.56
C GLN A 23 -4.51 16.71 13.41
N ALA A 24 -4.44 17.44 12.30
CA ALA A 24 -3.68 17.02 11.13
C ALA A 24 -2.17 17.18 11.36
N VAL A 25 -1.41 16.11 11.15
CA VAL A 25 0.05 16.11 11.26
C VAL A 25 0.63 15.63 9.93
N SER A 26 1.47 16.46 9.31
CA SER A 26 2.22 16.06 8.12
C SER A 26 3.50 15.35 8.54
N GLY A 27 3.85 14.24 7.90
CA GLY A 27 5.13 13.54 8.06
C GLY A 27 5.82 13.32 6.72
N GLU A 28 7.07 12.88 6.77
CA GLU A 28 7.91 12.58 5.61
C GLU A 28 8.51 11.17 5.70
N PHE A 29 8.89 10.58 4.57
CA PHE A 29 9.59 9.30 4.53
C PHE A 29 10.77 9.35 3.54
N PRO A 30 11.76 8.46 3.64
CA PRO A 30 12.89 8.38 2.73
C PRO A 30 12.46 8.26 1.26
N LYS A 31 13.09 9.06 0.39
CA LYS A 31 12.76 9.12 -1.04
C LYS A 31 13.01 7.81 -1.77
N GLU A 32 13.90 6.95 -1.27
CA GLU A 32 14.17 5.62 -1.81
C GLU A 32 12.93 4.73 -1.89
N PHE A 33 11.94 4.93 -1.00
CA PHE A 33 10.69 4.17 -1.09
C PHE A 33 9.85 4.52 -2.32
N LEU A 34 10.11 5.65 -2.98
CA LEU A 34 9.44 5.99 -4.25
C LEU A 34 9.87 5.09 -5.42
N ASP A 35 10.91 4.26 -5.25
CA ASP A 35 11.28 3.22 -6.21
C ASP A 35 10.29 2.04 -6.18
N LEU A 36 9.49 1.90 -5.11
CA LEU A 36 8.42 0.92 -5.04
C LEU A 36 7.24 1.34 -5.94
N PRO A 37 6.46 0.37 -6.46
CA PRO A 37 5.24 0.70 -7.19
C PRO A 37 4.30 1.57 -6.34
N VAL A 38 3.88 2.71 -6.90
CA VAL A 38 2.99 3.67 -6.22
C VAL A 38 1.76 3.01 -5.56
N PRO A 39 1.08 2.02 -6.18
CA PRO A 39 -0.05 1.33 -5.54
C PRO A 39 0.32 0.60 -4.23
N VAL A 40 1.56 0.10 -4.10
CA VAL A 40 2.05 -0.53 -2.86
C VAL A 40 2.13 0.50 -1.75
N LEU A 41 2.74 1.67 -2.04
CA LEU A 41 2.88 2.76 -1.07
C LEU A 41 1.51 3.28 -0.61
N ILE A 42 0.60 3.51 -1.56
CA ILE A 42 -0.77 3.96 -1.28
C ILE A 42 -1.50 2.94 -0.40
N THR A 43 -1.40 1.66 -0.72
CA THR A 43 -2.05 0.59 0.06
C THR A 43 -1.54 0.58 1.49
N VAL A 44 -0.23 0.68 1.70
CA VAL A 44 0.37 0.73 3.03
C VAL A 44 -0.09 1.95 3.82
N MET A 45 -0.07 3.14 3.22
CA MET A 45 -0.54 4.37 3.88
C MET A 45 -2.02 4.31 4.24
N ARG A 46 -2.89 4.03 3.26
CA ARG A 46 -4.35 4.11 3.43
C ARG A 46 -4.87 2.97 4.30
N LYS A 47 -4.58 1.71 3.94
CA LYS A 47 -5.20 0.54 4.57
C LYS A 47 -4.59 0.17 5.91
N HIS A 48 -3.28 0.34 6.09
CA HIS A 48 -2.64 -0.06 7.35
C HIS A 48 -2.56 1.07 8.37
N GLN A 49 -2.48 2.33 7.92
CA GLN A 49 -2.22 3.47 8.81
C GLN A 49 -3.27 4.58 8.76
N ARG A 50 -4.24 4.54 7.84
CA ARG A 50 -5.17 5.66 7.57
C ARG A 50 -4.45 6.98 7.29
N TYR A 51 -3.32 6.90 6.59
CA TYR A 51 -2.56 8.07 6.16
C TYR A 51 -3.01 8.50 4.77
N PHE A 52 -3.05 9.82 4.57
CA PHE A 52 -3.36 10.42 3.30
C PHE A 52 -2.07 10.73 2.52
N PRO A 53 -1.84 10.13 1.34
CA PRO A 53 -0.69 10.42 0.51
C PRO A 53 -0.76 11.84 -0.06
N LEU A 54 0.39 12.52 -0.15
CA LEU A 54 0.50 13.82 -0.79
C LEU A 54 1.08 13.70 -2.20
N TYR A 55 0.45 14.38 -3.15
CA TYR A 55 0.92 14.49 -4.53
C TYR A 55 1.41 15.91 -4.82
N ALA A 56 2.27 16.08 -5.83
CA ALA A 56 2.75 17.37 -6.24
C ALA A 56 1.60 18.26 -6.77
N ALA A 57 1.54 19.53 -6.35
CA ALA A 57 0.44 20.42 -6.73
C ALA A 57 0.42 20.74 -8.24
N ASP A 58 1.59 20.77 -8.88
CA ASP A 58 1.80 21.02 -10.31
C ASP A 58 1.68 19.74 -11.16
N ARG A 59 1.85 18.56 -10.54
CA ARG A 59 1.86 17.25 -11.20
C ARG A 59 1.02 16.25 -10.38
N PRO A 60 -0.29 16.17 -10.66
CA PRO A 60 -1.24 15.38 -9.87
C PRO A 60 -0.88 13.90 -9.68
N ASP A 61 -0.17 13.30 -10.63
CA ASP A 61 0.21 11.88 -10.59
C ASP A 61 1.57 11.63 -9.94
N THR A 62 2.25 12.68 -9.46
CA THR A 62 3.57 12.57 -8.83
C THR A 62 3.42 12.48 -7.32
N LEU A 63 3.58 11.28 -6.77
CA LEU A 63 3.60 11.04 -5.33
C LEU A 63 4.81 11.74 -4.69
N LEU A 64 4.59 12.48 -3.62
CA LEU A 64 5.64 13.08 -2.80
C LEU A 64 6.05 12.10 -1.68
N PRO A 65 7.29 12.22 -1.17
CA PRO A 65 7.76 11.43 -0.01
C PRO A 65 7.16 11.95 1.31
N ARG A 66 5.86 12.23 1.33
CA ARG A 66 5.13 12.91 2.39
C ARG A 66 3.72 12.36 2.53
N PHE A 67 3.21 12.42 3.73
CA PHE A 67 1.84 12.03 4.06
C PHE A 67 1.23 12.97 5.09
N VAL A 68 -0.07 12.86 5.28
CA VAL A 68 -0.82 13.46 6.38
C VAL A 68 -1.49 12.35 7.19
N THR A 69 -1.39 12.45 8.50
CA THR A 69 -2.13 11.62 9.46
C THR A 69 -3.00 12.52 10.34
N VAL A 70 -4.04 11.97 10.94
CA VAL A 70 -4.93 12.68 11.85
C VAL A 70 -4.78 12.09 13.24
N ALA A 71 -4.25 12.88 14.17
CA ALA A 71 -4.19 12.53 15.58
C ALA A 71 -5.50 12.94 16.28
N ASN A 72 -5.90 12.19 17.30
CA ASN A 72 -7.08 12.49 18.11
C ASN A 72 -6.67 13.17 19.43
N GLY A 73 -7.02 14.44 19.60
CA GLY A 73 -6.79 15.20 20.84
C GLY A 73 -7.05 16.70 20.70
N VAL A 74 -7.57 17.33 21.76
CA VAL A 74 -7.91 18.77 21.79
C VAL A 74 -6.70 19.68 21.52
N SER A 75 -5.52 19.28 21.98
CA SER A 75 -4.24 19.91 21.65
C SER A 75 -3.14 18.86 21.78
N LEU A 76 -2.30 18.75 20.75
CA LEU A 76 -1.10 17.93 20.83
C LEU A 76 -0.08 18.64 21.73
N LYS A 77 0.33 17.97 22.81
CA LYS A 77 1.37 18.50 23.72
C LYS A 77 2.72 18.64 23.02
N ASP A 78 3.01 17.69 22.13
CA ASP A 78 4.23 17.66 21.32
C ASP A 78 3.89 17.12 19.91
N PRO A 79 3.57 18.01 18.96
CA PRO A 79 3.28 17.63 17.58
C PRO A 79 4.46 16.95 16.87
N ASP A 80 5.70 17.26 17.25
CA ASP A 80 6.90 16.72 16.61
C ASP A 80 7.20 15.29 17.07
N LEU A 81 6.91 14.96 18.34
CA LEU A 81 6.92 13.59 18.81
C LEU A 81 5.87 12.73 18.06
N VAL A 82 4.68 13.28 17.82
CA VAL A 82 3.64 12.60 17.03
C VAL A 82 4.11 12.39 15.59
N ARG A 83 4.65 13.43 14.96
CA ARG A 83 5.22 13.36 13.61
C ARG A 83 6.27 12.25 13.51
N THR A 84 7.32 12.33 14.32
CA THR A 84 8.45 11.37 14.29
C THR A 84 8.01 9.94 14.61
N GLY A 85 7.04 9.76 15.50
CA GLY A 85 6.42 8.45 15.78
C GLY A 85 5.74 7.86 14.54
N ASN A 86 4.93 8.65 13.82
CA ASN A 86 4.26 8.20 12.59
C ASN A 86 5.28 7.96 11.45
N GLU A 87 6.34 8.76 11.35
CA GLU A 87 7.43 8.55 10.38
C GLU A 87 8.17 7.24 10.64
N SER A 88 8.45 6.92 11.91
CA SER A 88 9.05 5.64 12.29
C SER A 88 8.16 4.45 11.89
N VAL A 89 6.85 4.56 12.13
CA VAL A 89 5.88 3.53 11.76
C VAL A 89 5.82 3.33 10.25
N ILE A 90 5.72 4.40 9.45
CA ILE A 90 5.61 4.25 7.99
C ILE A 90 6.90 3.70 7.39
N ASN A 91 8.07 4.09 7.91
CA ASN A 91 9.35 3.57 7.47
C ASN A 91 9.45 2.06 7.68
N ALA A 92 9.06 1.56 8.86
CA ALA A 92 9.04 0.13 9.11
C ALA A 92 8.12 -0.62 8.12
N ARG A 93 6.94 -0.06 7.83
CA ARG A 93 5.97 -0.67 6.90
C ARG A 93 6.45 -0.66 5.45
N PHE A 94 7.11 0.40 5.01
CA PHE A 94 7.67 0.45 3.66
C PHE A 94 8.89 -0.45 3.52
N SER A 95 9.72 -0.60 4.55
CA SER A 95 10.80 -1.59 4.55
C SER A 95 10.27 -3.02 4.40
N ASP A 96 9.19 -3.36 5.13
CA ASP A 96 8.53 -4.66 4.98
C ASP A 96 8.00 -4.84 3.55
N ALA A 97 7.32 -3.83 3.01
CA ALA A 97 6.78 -3.86 1.65
C ALA A 97 7.89 -4.02 0.59
N ALA A 98 9.01 -3.32 0.75
CA ALA A 98 10.16 -3.44 -0.14
C ALA A 98 10.72 -4.87 -0.15
N PHE A 99 10.89 -5.46 1.04
CA PHE A 99 11.33 -6.85 1.17
C PHE A 99 10.37 -7.84 0.49
N PHE A 100 9.05 -7.65 0.64
CA PHE A 100 8.07 -8.51 -0.01
C PHE A 100 8.09 -8.37 -1.54
N VAL A 101 8.16 -7.14 -2.06
CA VAL A 101 8.24 -6.88 -3.49
C VAL A 101 9.50 -7.49 -4.09
N GLU A 102 10.67 -7.27 -3.47
CA GLU A 102 11.94 -7.86 -3.90
C GLU A 102 11.86 -9.39 -3.97
N ARG A 103 11.37 -10.01 -2.88
CA ARG A 103 11.26 -11.46 -2.77
C ARG A 103 10.25 -12.04 -3.76
N ASP A 104 9.15 -11.34 -4.03
CA ASP A 104 8.15 -11.80 -5.00
C ASP A 104 8.65 -11.72 -6.45
N LEU A 105 9.43 -10.69 -6.77
CA LEU A 105 10.04 -10.50 -8.09
C LEU A 105 11.25 -11.41 -8.32
N ALA A 106 11.82 -12.02 -7.27
CA ALA A 106 12.97 -12.93 -7.38
C ALA A 106 12.66 -14.23 -8.15
N THR A 107 11.39 -14.63 -8.28
CA THR A 107 10.99 -15.83 -9.03
C THR A 107 10.04 -15.47 -10.16
N PRO A 108 10.42 -15.68 -11.43
CA PRO A 108 9.55 -15.44 -12.59
C PRO A 108 8.21 -16.15 -12.46
N LEU A 109 7.14 -15.52 -12.92
CA LEU A 109 5.79 -16.11 -12.89
C LEU A 109 5.72 -17.46 -13.62
N ALA A 110 6.47 -17.61 -14.71
CA ALA A 110 6.54 -18.86 -15.48
C ALA A 110 7.05 -20.04 -14.65
N GLU A 111 7.99 -19.80 -13.72
CA GLU A 111 8.51 -20.82 -12.82
C GLU A 111 7.51 -21.20 -11.71
N ARG A 112 6.48 -20.38 -11.49
CA ARG A 112 5.39 -20.68 -10.57
C ARG A 112 4.32 -21.58 -11.20
N THR A 113 4.20 -21.64 -12.53
CA THR A 113 3.20 -22.43 -13.26
C THR A 113 3.20 -23.92 -12.91
N PRO A 114 4.35 -24.62 -12.82
CA PRO A 114 4.36 -26.06 -12.48
C PRO A 114 3.72 -26.38 -11.13
N ARG A 115 3.73 -25.43 -10.17
CA ARG A 115 3.10 -25.61 -8.86
C ARG A 115 1.58 -25.76 -8.93
N LEU A 116 0.95 -25.36 -10.03
CA LEU A 116 -0.48 -25.57 -10.24
C LEU A 116 -0.84 -27.06 -10.36
N GLY A 117 0.14 -27.93 -10.68
CA GLY A 117 -0.04 -29.38 -10.73
C GLY A 117 -0.34 -30.00 -9.36
N SER A 118 0.12 -29.36 -8.27
CA SER A 118 -0.16 -29.85 -6.90
C SER A 118 -1.51 -29.36 -6.35
N LEU A 119 -2.18 -28.43 -7.04
CA LEU A 119 -3.43 -27.85 -6.58
C LEU A 119 -4.61 -28.59 -7.21
N VAL A 120 -5.31 -29.40 -6.42
CA VAL A 120 -6.48 -30.15 -6.90
C VAL A 120 -7.56 -29.17 -7.35
N PHE A 121 -7.96 -29.26 -8.62
CA PHE A 121 -9.11 -28.54 -9.15
C PHE A 121 -10.39 -29.33 -8.89
N HIS A 122 -10.40 -30.61 -9.27
CA HIS A 122 -11.53 -31.50 -9.05
C HIS A 122 -11.06 -32.95 -9.08
N ALA A 123 -11.59 -33.79 -8.17
CA ALA A 123 -11.12 -35.17 -7.98
C ALA A 123 -11.08 -36.02 -9.26
N ARG A 124 -12.01 -35.80 -10.20
CA ARG A 124 -12.06 -36.51 -11.50
C ARG A 124 -11.42 -35.76 -12.68
N LEU A 125 -11.12 -34.48 -12.54
CA LEU A 125 -10.63 -33.62 -13.63
C LEU A 125 -9.20 -33.11 -13.38
N GLY A 126 -8.56 -33.62 -12.32
CA GLY A 126 -7.17 -33.36 -11.99
C GLY A 126 -6.94 -32.02 -11.29
N SER A 127 -5.76 -31.49 -11.57
CA SER A 127 -5.18 -30.29 -11.00
C SER A 127 -5.60 -29.01 -11.72
N MET A 128 -5.26 -27.87 -11.13
CA MET A 128 -5.42 -26.57 -11.75
C MET A 128 -4.55 -26.42 -12.99
N LEU A 129 -3.37 -27.06 -13.03
CA LEU A 129 -2.52 -27.07 -14.23
C LEU A 129 -3.24 -27.77 -15.39
N GLU A 130 -3.75 -28.98 -15.17
CA GLU A 130 -4.47 -29.74 -16.20
C GLU A 130 -5.74 -29.01 -16.68
N LYS A 131 -6.40 -28.24 -15.80
CA LYS A 131 -7.50 -27.36 -16.22
C LYS A 131 -7.04 -26.28 -17.20
N VAL A 132 -5.94 -25.60 -16.89
CA VAL A 132 -5.42 -24.52 -17.74
C VAL A 132 -4.97 -25.07 -19.10
N GLU A 133 -4.26 -26.19 -19.11
CA GLU A 133 -3.82 -26.85 -20.35
C GLU A 133 -5.00 -27.24 -21.25
N ARG A 134 -6.07 -27.80 -20.67
CA ARG A 134 -7.31 -28.09 -21.42
C ARG A 134 -7.94 -26.84 -22.02
N LEU A 135 -7.98 -25.73 -21.27
CA LEU A 135 -8.54 -24.47 -21.77
C LEU A 135 -7.69 -23.87 -22.89
N GLN A 136 -6.37 -23.94 -22.79
CA GLN A 136 -5.46 -23.45 -23.84
C GLN A 136 -5.67 -24.21 -25.16
N GLY A 137 -5.91 -25.53 -25.09
CA GLY A 137 -6.21 -26.35 -26.27
C GLY A 137 -7.57 -26.08 -26.93
N LEU A 138 -8.43 -25.24 -26.34
CA LEU A 138 -9.74 -24.84 -26.91
C LEU A 138 -9.72 -23.45 -27.53
N VAL A 139 -8.72 -22.63 -27.21
CA VAL A 139 -8.64 -21.20 -27.59
C VAL A 139 -7.56 -20.94 -28.66
N LEU A 140 -6.65 -21.89 -28.86
CA LEU A 140 -5.69 -21.93 -29.97
C LEU A 140 -6.23 -22.80 -31.11
#